data_AF-A0A964VID2-F1
#
_entry.id   AF-A0A964VID2-F1
#
_cell.length_a   1.000
_cell.length_b   1.000
_cell.length_c   1.000
_cell.angle_alpha   90.00
_cell.angle_beta   90.00
_cell.angle_gamma   90.00
#
_symmetry.space_group_name_H-M   'P 1'
#
loop_
_entity.id
_entity.type
_entity.pdbx_description
1 polymer ?
#
loop_
_entity_poly.entity_id
_entity_poly.type
_entity_poly.pdbx_seq_one_letter_code
_entity_poly.pdbx_strand_id
1 'polypeptide(L)'
;MEIPGTYLLVASLLTLAAGPLLYQTAQAARFASPLLAALDGFVFVAITGLVLLHVLPESMALGGWAALVACLVGLVAPTLLEHRLHGRARQVHAVALLLGLAALALHAFMDGLVLGSGREGESHAHHMLPMAVILHRLPEGLMVWFLVRPLYGLPKALATLGMIAISTLAGFSLSELVATSIEHQGRGLFQALVGGSLLHVVMHRSYPISSGAAGRPGRLQAGLGALGGLVLLWFITHDAEAGLAQVGTVFYALALESGPALLLAYVSAGLVFGFMPRASVAWMSKGPPLSQALRGMTFGLPLTICSCGVVPVYRSLVLQGIPIPAALAFLIATPELSLDAVLISLPLLGAPFTLARLACAAFVALAIGWGLGRRLPPVASPPAAPAFDLGATAPDGWGRLRAGLATGLGEMVESTAPWILLGLGIAAVMEPLIQDSWFHGLPPILEVGFFALLGIPTYVCASSATPLAAVLIHKGVSPGAALAFLLTGPATNITTFGLFSRLHGRRAALTFGGLMALLAIVLGHLVNLLLPAVNAFPQPHAEAGLWPWIQQTCLAAVAALFLLALLRQGPRAFVGELFMQADGEEDQPHEHEHEHQHDHHHGHQHHGGGATPTRTEDSCCR
;
A
#
# COMPACT_ATOMS: atom_id res chain seq x y z
N MET A 1 -15.38 -36.80 15.60
CA MET A 1 -15.69 -36.37 16.98
C MET A 1 -16.22 -34.96 16.89
N GLU A 2 -17.49 -34.76 17.19
CA GLU A 2 -18.08 -33.43 17.30
C GLU A 2 -17.49 -32.74 18.54
N ILE A 3 -16.97 -31.52 18.39
CA ILE A 3 -16.47 -30.72 19.51
C ILE A 3 -17.69 -29.95 20.05
N PRO A 4 -18.14 -30.17 21.30
CA PRO A 4 -19.29 -29.46 21.82
C PRO A 4 -19.01 -27.94 21.86
N GLY A 5 -20.00 -27.13 21.47
CA GLY A 5 -19.86 -25.66 21.37
C GLY A 5 -19.38 -24.99 22.67
N THR A 6 -19.60 -25.61 23.83
CA THR A 6 -19.07 -25.16 25.12
C THR A 6 -17.54 -25.21 25.19
N TYR A 7 -16.89 -26.20 24.56
CA TYR A 7 -15.42 -26.24 24.47
C TYR A 7 -14.88 -25.14 23.56
N LEU A 8 -15.60 -24.80 22.49
CA LEU A 8 -15.22 -23.70 21.59
C LEU A 8 -15.29 -22.34 22.31
N LEU A 9 -16.35 -22.13 23.11
CA LEU A 9 -16.48 -20.94 23.96
C LEU A 9 -15.34 -20.87 24.99
N VAL A 10 -15.07 -21.96 25.71
CA VAL A 10 -13.98 -21.99 26.71
C VAL A 10 -12.63 -21.73 26.05
N ALA A 11 -12.36 -22.35 24.89
CA ALA A 11 -11.14 -22.10 24.14
C ALA A 11 -11.01 -20.63 23.73
N SER A 12 -12.06 -20.01 23.18
CA SER A 12 -12.08 -18.57 22.85
C SER A 12 -11.72 -17.69 24.04
N LEU A 13 -12.34 -17.92 25.20
CA LEU A 13 -12.10 -17.14 26.42
C LEU A 13 -10.67 -17.34 26.96
N LEU A 14 -10.14 -18.56 26.91
CA LEU A 14 -8.76 -18.85 27.28
C LEU A 14 -7.77 -18.15 26.34
N THR A 15 -8.03 -18.16 25.03
CA THR A 15 -7.18 -17.50 24.04
C THR A 15 -7.19 -15.97 24.20
N LEU A 16 -8.34 -15.38 24.51
CA LEU A 16 -8.44 -13.95 24.87
C LEU A 16 -7.61 -13.61 26.11
N ALA A 17 -7.65 -14.47 27.14
CA ALA A 17 -6.89 -14.30 28.37
C ALA A 17 -5.38 -14.58 28.22
N ALA A 18 -4.99 -15.34 27.19
CA ALA A 18 -3.58 -15.63 26.91
C ALA A 18 -2.79 -14.37 26.52
N GLY A 19 -3.43 -13.37 25.88
CA GLY A 19 -2.76 -12.13 25.48
C GLY A 19 -2.06 -11.39 26.64
N PRO A 20 -2.79 -11.02 27.71
CA PRO A 20 -2.19 -10.44 28.92
C PRO A 20 -1.06 -11.26 29.53
N LEU A 21 -1.19 -12.60 29.55
CA LEU A 21 -0.19 -13.51 30.11
C LEU A 21 1.10 -13.52 29.27
N LEU A 22 0.96 -13.55 27.93
CA LEU A 22 2.09 -13.45 27.00
C LEU A 22 2.80 -12.11 27.12
N TYR A 23 2.06 -11.02 27.30
CA TYR A 23 2.66 -9.70 27.54
C TYR A 23 3.46 -9.67 28.85
N GLN A 24 2.89 -10.19 29.95
CA GLN A 24 3.55 -10.16 31.25
C GLN A 24 4.81 -11.02 31.28
N THR A 25 4.75 -12.21 30.67
CA THR A 25 5.94 -13.06 30.52
C THR A 25 6.98 -12.42 29.61
N ALA A 26 6.55 -11.73 28.54
CA ALA A 26 7.46 -10.99 27.67
C ALA A 26 8.15 -9.82 28.39
N GLN A 27 7.43 -9.07 29.22
CA GLN A 27 7.98 -7.97 30.00
C GLN A 27 8.97 -8.43 31.07
N ALA A 28 8.71 -9.60 31.69
CA ALA A 28 9.60 -10.20 32.69
C ALA A 28 10.84 -10.87 32.08
N ALA A 29 10.89 -11.04 30.75
CA ALA A 29 12.00 -11.70 30.07
C ALA A 29 13.25 -10.81 29.98
N ARG A 30 14.42 -11.44 30.04
CA ARG A 30 15.74 -10.81 29.83
C ARG A 30 15.86 -10.12 28.45
N PHE A 31 14.96 -10.45 27.52
CA PHE A 31 14.83 -9.92 26.15
C PHE A 31 13.48 -9.22 25.93
N ALA A 32 13.01 -8.44 26.91
CA ALA A 32 11.68 -7.81 26.84
C ALA A 32 11.49 -6.90 25.61
N SER A 33 12.46 -6.03 25.30
CA SER A 33 12.38 -5.12 24.15
C SER A 33 12.19 -5.82 22.80
N PRO A 34 13.03 -6.80 22.40
CA PRO A 34 12.85 -7.49 21.13
C PRO A 34 11.58 -8.35 21.06
N LEU A 35 11.16 -8.97 22.18
CA LEU A 35 9.94 -9.78 22.19
C LEU A 35 8.68 -8.91 22.07
N LEU A 36 8.66 -7.74 22.71
CA LEU A 36 7.57 -6.77 22.56
C LEU A 36 7.48 -6.24 21.13
N ALA A 37 8.61 -5.97 20.47
CA ALA A 37 8.64 -5.60 19.05
C ALA A 37 8.07 -6.72 18.16
N ALA A 38 8.39 -7.98 18.44
CA ALA A 38 7.81 -9.12 17.72
C ALA A 38 6.30 -9.26 17.94
N LEU A 39 5.82 -9.16 19.18
CA LEU A 39 4.37 -9.20 19.46
C LEU A 39 3.62 -8.06 18.77
N ASP A 40 4.23 -6.89 18.72
CA ASP A 40 3.69 -5.72 18.06
C ASP A 40 3.57 -5.91 16.53
N GLY A 41 4.61 -6.44 15.89
CA GLY A 41 4.56 -6.80 14.47
C GLY A 41 3.57 -7.93 14.16
N PHE A 42 3.44 -8.90 15.06
CA PHE A 42 2.45 -9.98 15.00
C PHE A 42 1.03 -9.42 15.02
N VAL A 43 0.69 -8.60 16.03
CA VAL A 43 -0.64 -8.01 16.19
C VAL A 43 -0.99 -7.14 14.99
N PHE A 44 -0.06 -6.32 14.51
CA PHE A 44 -0.29 -5.45 13.36
C PHE A 44 -0.67 -6.23 12.11
N VAL A 45 0.12 -7.26 11.74
CA VAL A 45 -0.16 -8.07 10.54
C VAL A 45 -1.39 -8.94 10.73
N ALA A 46 -1.55 -9.59 11.89
CA ALA A 46 -2.68 -10.46 12.16
C ALA A 46 -4.01 -9.70 12.07
N ILE A 47 -4.15 -8.55 12.73
CA ILE A 47 -5.42 -7.79 12.73
C ILE A 47 -5.68 -7.17 11.36
N THR A 48 -4.67 -6.54 10.76
CA THR A 48 -4.82 -5.93 9.42
C THR A 48 -5.20 -6.98 8.38
N GLY A 49 -4.52 -8.12 8.39
CA GLY A 49 -4.81 -9.22 7.47
C GLY A 49 -6.17 -9.86 7.72
N LEU A 50 -6.59 -10.02 8.98
CA LEU A 50 -7.90 -10.59 9.31
C LEU A 50 -9.03 -9.69 8.79
N VAL A 51 -8.90 -8.38 9.00
CA VAL A 51 -9.88 -7.41 8.50
C VAL A 51 -9.95 -7.45 6.96
N LEU A 52 -8.81 -7.46 6.28
CA LEU A 52 -8.75 -7.38 4.82
C LEU A 52 -9.08 -8.69 4.10
N LEU A 53 -8.64 -9.83 4.63
CA LEU A 53 -8.73 -11.14 3.98
C LEU A 53 -9.90 -11.98 4.49
N HIS A 54 -10.55 -11.62 5.60
CA HIS A 54 -11.65 -12.40 6.15
C HIS A 54 -12.89 -11.53 6.36
N VAL A 55 -12.79 -10.51 7.21
CA VAL A 55 -13.95 -9.69 7.60
C VAL A 55 -14.53 -8.92 6.42
N LEU A 56 -13.70 -8.23 5.63
CA LEU A 56 -14.18 -7.40 4.52
C LEU A 56 -14.82 -8.23 3.39
N PRO A 57 -14.21 -9.32 2.89
CA PRO A 57 -14.83 -10.18 1.88
C PRO A 57 -16.16 -10.77 2.35
N GLU A 58 -16.24 -11.26 3.59
CA GLU A 58 -17.49 -11.79 4.17
C GLU A 58 -18.55 -10.67 4.30
N SER A 59 -18.13 -9.49 4.76
CA SER A 59 -19.00 -8.32 4.83
C SER A 59 -19.53 -7.90 3.47
N MET A 60 -18.72 -8.01 2.41
CA MET A 60 -19.14 -7.73 1.03
C MET A 60 -20.06 -8.82 0.48
N ALA A 61 -19.88 -10.08 0.85
CA ALA A 61 -20.80 -11.15 0.50
C ALA A 61 -22.19 -10.93 1.12
N LEU A 62 -22.25 -10.40 2.35
CA LEU A 62 -23.49 -10.11 3.07
C LEU A 62 -24.12 -8.76 2.72
N GLY A 63 -23.30 -7.72 2.57
CA GLY A 63 -23.72 -6.31 2.45
C GLY A 63 -23.48 -5.69 1.07
N GLY A 64 -22.91 -6.44 0.12
CA GLY A 64 -22.52 -5.95 -1.20
C GLY A 64 -21.49 -4.81 -1.14
N TRP A 65 -21.53 -3.94 -2.15
CA TRP A 65 -20.65 -2.75 -2.24
C TRP A 65 -20.80 -1.77 -1.10
N ALA A 66 -21.97 -1.72 -0.47
CA ALA A 66 -22.22 -0.85 0.67
C ALA A 66 -21.34 -1.24 1.88
N ALA A 67 -20.92 -2.51 1.99
CA ALA A 67 -19.96 -2.95 3.00
C ALA A 67 -18.57 -2.35 2.76
N LEU A 68 -18.10 -2.29 1.50
CA LEU A 68 -16.83 -1.63 1.19
C LEU A 68 -16.85 -0.15 1.58
N VAL A 69 -17.97 0.54 1.29
CA VAL A 69 -18.17 1.94 1.71
C VAL A 69 -18.19 2.06 3.23
N ALA A 70 -18.89 1.17 3.93
CA ALA A 70 -18.93 1.16 5.40
C ALA A 70 -17.54 0.96 6.01
N CYS A 71 -16.71 0.06 5.45
CA CYS A 71 -15.32 -0.13 5.86
C CYS A 71 -14.48 1.13 5.66
N LEU A 72 -14.59 1.78 4.50
CA LEU A 72 -13.88 3.04 4.24
C LEU A 72 -14.33 4.16 5.21
N VAL A 73 -15.63 4.24 5.51
CA VAL A 73 -16.16 5.17 6.52
C VAL A 73 -15.57 4.85 7.89
N GLY A 74 -15.56 3.60 8.31
CA GLY A 74 -14.97 3.17 9.59
C GLY A 74 -13.49 3.51 9.69
N LEU A 75 -12.77 3.41 8.57
CA LEU A 75 -11.34 3.71 8.49
C LEU A 75 -11.03 5.22 8.57
N VAL A 76 -11.83 6.06 7.91
CA VAL A 76 -11.53 7.50 7.71
C VAL A 76 -12.27 8.40 8.70
N ALA A 77 -13.47 8.02 9.16
CA ALA A 77 -14.30 8.85 10.03
C ALA A 77 -13.61 9.25 11.35
N PRO A 78 -12.86 8.38 12.05
CA PRO A 78 -12.17 8.77 13.27
C PRO A 78 -11.16 9.90 13.03
N THR A 79 -10.33 9.80 11.98
CA THR A 79 -9.36 10.85 11.62
C THR A 79 -10.04 12.18 11.28
N LEU A 80 -11.14 12.13 10.51
CA LEU A 80 -11.90 13.33 10.15
C LEU A 80 -12.53 13.99 11.38
N LEU A 81 -13.01 13.19 12.32
CA LEU A 81 -13.62 13.68 13.57
C LEU A 81 -12.58 14.35 14.46
N GLU A 82 -11.39 13.75 14.59
CA GLU A 82 -10.25 14.33 15.30
C GLU A 82 -9.84 15.66 14.66
N HIS A 83 -9.70 15.69 13.33
CA HIS A 83 -9.23 16.88 12.61
C HIS A 83 -10.19 18.08 12.70
N ARG A 84 -11.50 17.83 12.64
CA ARG A 84 -12.52 18.89 12.72
C ARG A 84 -12.72 19.43 14.12
N LEU A 85 -12.35 18.67 15.15
CA LEU A 85 -12.70 18.97 16.55
C LEU A 85 -11.47 19.19 17.45
N HIS A 86 -10.31 19.54 16.86
CA HIS A 86 -9.06 19.83 17.58
C HIS A 86 -9.22 20.78 18.78
N GLY A 87 -10.19 21.71 18.77
CA GLY A 87 -10.50 22.62 19.89
C GLY A 87 -11.30 22.01 21.06
N ARG A 88 -11.78 20.77 20.96
CA ARG A 88 -12.55 20.04 22.00
C ARG A 88 -11.97 18.66 22.31
N ALA A 89 -10.64 18.53 22.24
CA ALA A 89 -9.90 17.26 22.30
C ALA A 89 -10.39 16.27 23.40
N ARG A 90 -10.69 16.75 24.62
CA ARG A 90 -11.17 15.88 25.71
C ARG A 90 -12.53 15.23 25.44
N GLN A 91 -13.49 15.97 24.87
CA GLN A 91 -14.82 15.44 24.56
C GLN A 91 -14.78 14.48 23.37
N VAL A 92 -13.99 14.83 22.35
CA VAL A 92 -13.80 14.01 21.14
C VAL A 92 -13.19 12.67 21.48
N HIS A 93 -12.13 12.68 22.29
CA HIS A 93 -11.46 11.47 22.76
C HIS A 93 -12.39 10.57 23.58
N ALA A 94 -13.23 11.16 24.44
CA ALA A 94 -14.21 10.40 25.22
C ALA A 94 -15.29 9.76 24.33
N VAL A 95 -15.81 10.50 23.34
CA VAL A 95 -16.79 9.97 22.38
C VAL A 95 -16.18 8.87 21.52
N ALA A 96 -14.97 9.06 20.99
CA ALA A 96 -14.26 8.05 20.21
C ALA A 96 -13.99 6.78 21.02
N LEU A 97 -13.59 6.93 22.30
CA LEU A 97 -13.39 5.81 23.20
C LEU A 97 -14.69 5.04 23.48
N LEU A 98 -15.80 5.74 23.72
CA LEU A 98 -17.11 5.12 23.95
C LEU A 98 -17.60 4.37 22.72
N LEU A 99 -17.50 4.99 21.55
CA LEU A 99 -17.87 4.35 20.28
C LEU A 99 -16.98 3.13 19.99
N GLY A 100 -15.67 3.22 20.25
CA GLY A 100 -14.74 2.10 20.11
C GLY A 100 -15.04 0.94 21.06
N LEU A 101 -15.36 1.22 22.33
CA LEU A 101 -15.76 0.20 23.30
C LEU A 101 -17.09 -0.45 22.91
N ALA A 102 -18.06 0.32 22.42
CA ALA A 102 -19.34 -0.20 21.95
C ALA A 102 -19.18 -1.09 20.69
N ALA A 103 -18.35 -0.65 19.73
CA ALA A 103 -18.03 -1.42 18.54
C ALA A 103 -17.36 -2.76 18.90
N LEU A 104 -16.41 -2.74 19.83
CA LEU A 104 -15.72 -3.95 20.31
C LEU A 104 -16.67 -4.90 21.06
N ALA A 105 -17.57 -4.37 21.90
CA ALA A 105 -18.59 -5.15 22.59
C ALA A 105 -19.50 -5.89 21.59
N LEU A 106 -19.99 -5.16 20.59
CA LEU A 106 -20.92 -5.69 19.61
C LEU A 106 -20.23 -6.67 18.64
N HIS A 107 -18.96 -6.43 18.28
CA HIS A 107 -18.14 -7.41 17.57
C HIS A 107 -17.96 -8.70 18.38
N ALA A 108 -17.60 -8.59 19.67
CA ALA A 108 -17.47 -9.75 20.55
C ALA A 108 -18.78 -10.52 20.72
N PHE A 109 -19.91 -9.81 20.73
CA PHE A 109 -21.23 -10.42 20.72
C PHE A 109 -21.48 -11.25 19.44
N MET A 110 -21.10 -10.73 18.25
CA MET A 110 -21.20 -11.48 17.00
C MET A 110 -20.34 -12.75 16.99
N ASP A 111 -19.12 -12.68 17.53
CA ASP A 111 -18.26 -13.86 17.69
C ASP A 111 -18.91 -14.92 18.58
N GLY A 112 -19.60 -14.48 19.64
CA GLY A 112 -20.42 -15.35 20.47
C GLY A 112 -21.50 -16.08 19.67
N LEU A 113 -22.22 -15.37 18.79
CA LEU A 113 -23.26 -15.97 17.94
C LEU A 113 -22.69 -17.08 17.04
N VAL A 114 -21.52 -16.83 16.42
CA VAL A 114 -20.83 -17.80 15.55
C VAL A 114 -20.37 -19.05 16.32
N LEU A 115 -19.85 -18.87 17.54
CA LEU A 115 -19.50 -20.00 18.41
C LEU A 115 -20.75 -20.80 18.83
N GLY A 116 -21.89 -20.12 18.99
CA GLY A 116 -23.15 -20.72 19.40
C GLY A 116 -23.89 -21.45 18.27
N SER A 117 -23.75 -21.02 17.02
CA SER A 117 -24.31 -21.72 15.86
C SER A 117 -23.65 -23.07 15.59
N GLY A 118 -22.41 -23.29 16.06
CA GLY A 118 -21.73 -24.58 16.00
C GLY A 118 -22.24 -25.65 16.97
N ARG A 119 -23.36 -25.41 17.67
CA ARG A 119 -23.99 -26.36 18.62
C ARG A 119 -24.79 -27.46 17.94
N GLU A 120 -25.27 -27.21 16.72
CA GLU A 120 -26.02 -28.18 15.92
C GLU A 120 -25.03 -28.94 15.02
N GLY A 121 -24.95 -30.26 15.16
CA GLY A 121 -23.96 -31.15 14.54
C GLY A 121 -24.07 -31.30 13.02
N GLU A 122 -24.12 -30.20 12.26
CA GLU A 122 -24.10 -30.23 10.80
C GLU A 122 -22.68 -30.26 10.25
N SER A 123 -22.17 -31.48 10.02
CA SER A 123 -21.06 -31.86 9.13
C SER A 123 -19.67 -31.21 9.34
N HIS A 124 -18.63 -32.01 9.08
CA HIS A 124 -17.21 -31.62 9.21
C HIS A 124 -16.77 -30.40 8.37
N ALA A 125 -17.61 -29.87 7.49
CA ALA A 125 -17.33 -28.70 6.66
C ALA A 125 -17.43 -27.35 7.41
N HIS A 126 -18.04 -27.30 8.61
CA HIS A 126 -18.34 -26.02 9.30
C HIS A 126 -17.50 -25.70 10.55
N HIS A 127 -16.49 -26.52 10.90
CA HIS A 127 -15.65 -26.26 12.09
C HIS A 127 -14.65 -25.08 11.94
N MET A 128 -14.53 -24.50 10.75
CA MET A 128 -13.51 -23.49 10.44
C MET A 128 -13.89 -22.10 10.95
N LEU A 129 -15.16 -21.70 10.87
CA LEU A 129 -15.61 -20.39 11.36
C LEU A 129 -15.40 -20.26 12.88
N PRO A 130 -15.80 -21.23 13.73
CA PRO A 130 -15.48 -21.19 15.16
C PRO A 130 -13.97 -21.21 15.47
N MET A 131 -13.18 -21.94 14.67
CA MET A 131 -11.72 -21.98 14.86
C MET A 131 -11.06 -20.65 14.50
N ALA A 132 -11.50 -20.01 13.42
CA ALA A 132 -11.11 -18.65 13.04
C ALA A 132 -11.47 -17.66 14.15
N VAL A 133 -12.65 -17.80 14.77
CA VAL A 133 -13.04 -17.03 15.96
C VAL A 133 -12.04 -17.22 17.09
N ILE A 134 -11.75 -18.46 17.48
CA ILE A 134 -10.81 -18.74 18.57
C ILE A 134 -9.41 -18.19 18.28
N LEU A 135 -8.92 -18.34 17.04
CA LEU A 135 -7.54 -18.03 16.69
C LEU A 135 -7.27 -16.52 16.62
N HIS A 136 -8.24 -15.71 16.21
CA HIS A 136 -8.07 -14.25 16.15
C HIS A 136 -8.26 -13.54 17.51
N ARG A 137 -8.77 -14.24 18.52
CA ARG A 137 -8.92 -13.73 19.91
C ARG A 137 -7.58 -13.46 20.60
N LEU A 138 -6.51 -14.13 20.16
CA LEU A 138 -5.16 -13.91 20.68
C LEU A 138 -4.64 -12.51 20.30
N PRO A 139 -4.60 -12.11 19.01
CA PRO A 139 -4.30 -10.73 18.61
C PRO A 139 -5.19 -9.69 19.31
N GLU A 140 -6.49 -9.95 19.44
CA GLU A 140 -7.44 -9.03 20.10
C GLU A 140 -7.08 -8.81 21.58
N GLY A 141 -6.87 -9.89 22.34
CA GLY A 141 -6.49 -9.82 23.75
C GLY A 141 -5.15 -9.11 23.97
N LEU A 142 -4.17 -9.36 23.10
CA LEU A 142 -2.90 -8.64 23.09
C LEU A 142 -3.10 -7.14 22.80
N MET A 143 -3.87 -6.81 21.76
CA MET A 143 -4.13 -5.42 21.36
C MET A 143 -4.82 -4.63 22.47
N VAL A 144 -5.89 -5.18 23.06
CA VAL A 144 -6.62 -4.53 24.16
C VAL A 144 -5.68 -4.29 25.34
N TRP A 145 -4.85 -5.28 25.68
CA TRP A 145 -3.87 -5.13 26.74
C TRP A 145 -2.86 -4.03 26.43
N PHE A 146 -2.26 -4.04 25.24
CA PHE A 146 -1.31 -3.01 24.82
C PHE A 146 -1.93 -1.62 24.77
N LEU A 147 -3.18 -1.49 24.33
CA LEU A 147 -3.85 -0.21 24.11
C LEU A 147 -4.36 0.41 25.41
N VAL A 148 -4.98 -0.39 26.26
CA VAL A 148 -5.70 0.11 27.44
C VAL A 148 -4.78 0.16 28.66
N ARG A 149 -3.92 -0.85 28.88
CA ARG A 149 -3.11 -0.96 30.12
C ARG A 149 -2.16 0.23 30.34
N PRO A 150 -1.39 0.71 29.35
CA PRO A 150 -0.44 1.81 29.57
C PRO A 150 -1.13 3.17 29.76
N LEU A 151 -2.27 3.38 29.09
CA LEU A 151 -2.98 4.67 29.10
C LEU A 151 -3.92 4.81 30.30
N TYR A 152 -4.54 3.71 30.71
CA TYR A 152 -5.68 3.72 31.62
C TYR A 152 -5.48 2.84 32.86
N GLY A 153 -4.39 2.07 32.92
CA GLY A 153 -4.07 1.21 34.06
C GLY A 153 -4.74 -0.16 34.03
N LEU A 154 -4.42 -0.98 35.04
CA LEU A 154 -4.84 -2.39 35.14
C LEU A 154 -6.37 -2.55 35.20
N PRO A 155 -7.10 -1.78 36.04
CA PRO A 155 -8.52 -2.03 36.24
C PRO A 155 -9.31 -1.85 34.95
N LYS A 156 -8.97 -0.82 34.16
CA LYS A 156 -9.66 -0.51 32.90
C LYS A 156 -9.32 -1.52 31.79
N ALA A 157 -8.09 -2.03 31.75
CA ALA A 157 -7.72 -3.10 30.82
C ALA A 157 -8.48 -4.40 31.13
N LEU A 158 -8.53 -4.80 32.40
CA LEU A 158 -9.30 -5.97 32.84
C LEU A 158 -10.81 -5.78 32.63
N ALA A 159 -11.35 -4.58 32.89
CA ALA A 159 -12.75 -4.28 32.63
C ALA A 159 -13.10 -4.39 31.14
N THR A 160 -12.20 -3.97 30.25
CA THR A 160 -12.41 -4.08 28.79
C THR A 160 -12.40 -5.54 28.35
N LEU A 161 -11.44 -6.34 28.81
CA LEU A 161 -11.40 -7.79 28.53
C LEU A 161 -12.61 -8.53 29.11
N GLY A 162 -13.03 -8.15 30.32
CA GLY A 162 -14.24 -8.67 30.95
C GLY A 162 -15.50 -8.34 30.16
N MET A 163 -15.60 -7.10 29.63
CA MET A 163 -16.69 -6.70 28.76
C MET A 163 -16.74 -7.53 27.46
N ILE A 164 -15.58 -7.79 26.84
CA ILE A 164 -15.49 -8.67 25.65
C ILE A 164 -15.95 -10.08 25.98
N ALA A 165 -15.47 -10.65 27.09
CA ALA A 165 -15.84 -12.00 27.54
C ALA A 165 -17.35 -12.11 27.82
N ILE A 166 -17.93 -11.14 28.52
CA ILE A 166 -19.38 -11.09 28.82
C ILE A 166 -20.19 -10.96 27.52
N SER A 167 -19.78 -10.08 26.61
CA SER A 167 -20.48 -9.89 25.33
C SER A 167 -20.42 -11.15 24.47
N THR A 168 -19.28 -11.84 24.45
CA THR A 168 -19.11 -13.15 23.76
C THR A 168 -20.02 -14.22 24.36
N LEU A 169 -20.08 -14.30 25.69
CA LEU A 169 -20.97 -15.24 26.39
C LEU A 169 -22.45 -14.94 26.11
N ALA A 170 -22.82 -13.66 26.09
CA ALA A 170 -24.17 -13.24 25.75
C ALA A 170 -24.53 -13.62 24.32
N GLY A 171 -23.63 -13.42 23.35
CA GLY A 171 -23.81 -13.86 21.97
C GLY A 171 -23.98 -15.37 21.88
N PHE A 172 -23.10 -16.14 22.51
CA PHE A 172 -23.19 -17.60 22.53
C PHE A 172 -24.50 -18.13 23.15
N SER A 173 -25.02 -17.43 24.15
CA SER A 173 -26.26 -17.81 24.83
C SER A 173 -27.51 -17.43 24.03
N LEU A 174 -27.43 -16.37 23.24
CA LEU A 174 -28.54 -15.83 22.45
C LEU A 174 -28.49 -16.26 20.98
N SER A 175 -27.57 -17.16 20.60
CA SER A 175 -27.36 -17.56 19.20
C SER A 175 -28.63 -18.10 18.55
N GLU A 176 -29.37 -18.97 19.24
CA GLU A 176 -30.62 -19.55 18.73
C GLU A 176 -31.73 -18.50 18.53
N LEU A 177 -31.81 -17.50 19.41
CA LEU A 177 -32.83 -16.44 19.36
C LEU A 177 -32.51 -15.40 18.27
N VAL A 178 -31.23 -15.11 18.07
CA VAL A 178 -30.77 -13.99 17.23
C VAL A 178 -30.45 -14.43 15.79
N ALA A 179 -30.12 -15.71 15.57
CA ALA A 179 -29.79 -16.24 14.25
C ALA A 179 -30.85 -15.96 13.17
N THR A 180 -32.13 -15.85 13.57
CA THR A 180 -33.26 -15.63 12.65
C THR A 180 -33.73 -14.18 12.54
N SER A 181 -33.24 -13.27 13.38
CA SER A 181 -33.81 -11.91 13.51
C SER A 181 -32.96 -10.77 12.94
N ILE A 182 -31.67 -10.99 12.66
CA ILE A 182 -30.82 -9.94 12.05
C ILE A 182 -30.72 -10.16 10.53
N GLU A 183 -31.22 -9.18 9.77
CA GLU A 183 -31.06 -9.12 8.31
C GLU A 183 -29.58 -9.28 7.91
N HIS A 184 -29.32 -10.13 6.90
CA HIS A 184 -27.98 -10.43 6.42
C HIS A 184 -27.19 -9.17 6.04
N GLN A 185 -27.85 -8.19 5.42
CA GLN A 185 -27.22 -6.93 5.00
C GLN A 185 -26.75 -6.08 6.18
N GLY A 186 -27.55 -5.98 7.25
CA GLY A 186 -27.21 -5.19 8.44
C GLY A 186 -25.96 -5.73 9.15
N ARG A 187 -25.79 -7.05 9.20
CA ARG A 187 -24.59 -7.71 9.74
C ARG A 187 -23.34 -7.35 8.96
N GLY A 188 -23.39 -7.46 7.62
CA GLY A 188 -22.26 -7.15 6.75
C GLY A 188 -21.83 -5.68 6.83
N LEU A 189 -22.79 -4.74 6.82
CA LEU A 189 -22.47 -3.30 6.95
C LEU A 189 -21.82 -2.97 8.29
N PHE A 190 -22.36 -3.54 9.37
CA PHE A 190 -21.83 -3.34 10.71
C PHE A 190 -20.41 -3.91 10.86
N GLN A 191 -20.19 -5.17 10.44
CA GLN A 191 -18.88 -5.81 10.47
C GLN A 191 -17.85 -5.03 9.67
N ALA A 192 -18.22 -4.55 8.48
CA ALA A 192 -17.33 -3.71 7.67
C ALA A 192 -16.98 -2.39 8.36
N LEU A 193 -17.97 -1.68 8.92
CA LEU A 193 -17.74 -0.42 9.65
C LEU A 193 -16.79 -0.62 10.83
N VAL A 194 -17.01 -1.67 11.64
CA VAL A 194 -16.14 -2.00 12.77
C VAL A 194 -14.75 -2.41 12.29
N GLY A 195 -14.65 -3.27 11.27
CA GLY A 195 -13.38 -3.68 10.67
C GLY A 195 -12.55 -2.50 10.18
N GLY A 196 -13.18 -1.54 9.49
CA GLY A 196 -12.55 -0.29 9.09
C GLY A 196 -12.03 0.52 10.28
N SER A 197 -12.82 0.64 11.35
CA SER A 197 -12.40 1.34 12.57
C SER A 197 -11.25 0.65 13.31
N LEU A 198 -11.19 -0.68 13.32
CA LEU A 198 -10.07 -1.44 13.87
C LEU A 198 -8.80 -1.20 13.05
N LEU A 199 -8.92 -1.19 11.71
CA LEU A 199 -7.81 -0.87 10.82
C LEU A 199 -7.28 0.55 11.08
N HIS A 200 -8.16 1.54 11.29
CA HIS A 200 -7.75 2.88 11.72
C HIS A 200 -6.92 2.85 13.02
N VAL A 201 -7.43 2.19 14.06
CA VAL A 201 -6.74 2.14 15.37
C VAL A 201 -5.36 1.49 15.27
N VAL A 202 -5.26 0.37 14.54
CA VAL A 202 -4.00 -0.37 14.36
C VAL A 202 -2.97 0.40 13.53
N MET A 203 -3.42 1.18 12.54
CA MET A 203 -2.53 1.98 11.69
C MET A 203 -2.07 3.29 12.32
N HIS A 204 -2.94 3.99 13.06
CA HIS A 204 -2.60 5.31 13.62
C HIS A 204 -1.99 5.28 15.02
N ARG A 205 -2.21 4.24 15.82
CA ARG A 205 -1.57 4.14 17.14
C ARG A 205 -0.29 3.32 17.08
N SER A 206 0.83 4.03 17.02
CA SER A 206 2.15 3.47 17.30
C SER A 206 2.35 3.38 18.81
N TYR A 207 2.59 2.18 19.32
CA TYR A 207 2.93 2.00 20.73
C TYR A 207 4.27 2.70 21.06
N PRO A 208 4.40 3.37 22.21
CA PRO A 208 5.61 4.10 22.60
C PRO A 208 6.74 3.16 23.07
N ILE A 209 6.92 2.01 22.41
CA ILE A 209 8.06 1.12 22.61
C ILE A 209 9.21 1.50 21.66
N SER A 210 8.95 2.28 20.60
CA SER A 210 9.93 2.52 19.52
C SER A 210 10.42 3.97 19.35
N SER A 211 9.87 4.97 20.04
CA SER A 211 10.27 6.37 19.80
C SER A 211 11.67 6.75 20.33
N GLY A 212 12.29 5.92 21.19
CA GLY A 212 13.64 6.17 21.71
C GLY A 212 14.66 5.04 21.53
N ALA A 213 14.28 3.86 21.04
CA ALA A 213 15.12 2.65 21.09
C ALA A 213 15.19 1.81 19.80
N ALA A 214 14.56 2.22 18.70
CA ALA A 214 14.51 1.40 17.48
C ALA A 214 15.76 1.56 16.60
N GLY A 215 16.91 1.07 17.09
CA GLY A 215 17.99 0.65 16.20
C GLY A 215 17.55 -0.50 15.28
N ARG A 216 18.37 -0.85 14.29
CA ARG A 216 18.21 -2.02 13.40
C ARG A 216 17.64 -3.30 14.06
N PRO A 217 18.05 -3.73 15.28
CA PRO A 217 17.51 -4.94 15.89
C PRO A 217 15.99 -4.91 16.07
N GLY A 218 15.41 -3.82 16.60
CA GLY A 218 13.98 -3.71 16.89
C GLY A 218 13.07 -3.95 15.68
N ARG A 219 13.52 -3.47 14.50
CA ARG A 219 12.79 -3.63 13.23
C ARG A 219 12.75 -5.09 12.76
N LEU A 220 13.87 -5.80 12.90
CA LEU A 220 13.96 -7.22 12.57
C LEU A 220 13.01 -8.05 13.41
N GLN A 221 12.93 -7.78 14.71
CA GLN A 221 12.03 -8.53 15.59
C GLN A 221 10.56 -8.27 15.26
N ALA A 222 10.18 -7.02 14.97
CA ALA A 222 8.85 -6.72 14.46
C ALA A 222 8.56 -7.45 13.12
N GLY A 223 9.54 -7.53 12.23
CA GLY A 223 9.45 -8.35 11.02
C GLY A 223 9.25 -9.84 11.28
N LEU A 224 9.97 -10.42 12.25
CA LEU A 224 9.76 -11.82 12.66
C LEU A 224 8.37 -12.03 13.26
N GLY A 225 7.88 -11.06 14.04
CA GLY A 225 6.50 -11.00 14.51
C GLY A 225 5.49 -11.05 13.38
N ALA A 226 5.70 -10.23 12.35
CA ALA A 226 4.87 -10.21 11.15
C ALA A 226 4.79 -11.58 10.46
N LEU A 227 5.88 -12.35 10.41
CA LEU A 227 5.84 -13.73 9.90
C LEU A 227 4.89 -14.61 10.71
N GLY A 228 4.92 -14.49 12.04
CA GLY A 228 3.97 -15.18 12.91
C GLY A 228 2.51 -14.79 12.60
N GLY A 229 2.28 -13.51 12.29
CA GLY A 229 0.97 -13.02 11.87
C GLY A 229 0.54 -13.59 10.52
N LEU A 230 1.45 -13.68 9.54
CA LEU A 230 1.18 -14.31 8.25
C LEU A 230 0.87 -15.81 8.39
N VAL A 231 1.57 -16.53 9.27
CA VAL A 231 1.29 -17.94 9.57
C VAL A 231 -0.10 -18.09 10.18
N LEU A 232 -0.46 -17.21 11.13
CA LEU A 232 -1.80 -17.18 11.72
C LEU A 232 -2.87 -16.99 10.63
N LEU A 233 -2.67 -16.00 9.76
CA LEU A 233 -3.59 -15.70 8.66
C LEU A 233 -3.71 -16.88 7.72
N TRP A 234 -2.61 -17.53 7.36
CA TRP A 234 -2.64 -18.74 6.53
C TRP A 234 -3.52 -19.82 7.16
N PHE A 235 -3.38 -20.12 8.46
CA PHE A 235 -4.27 -21.09 9.13
C PHE A 235 -5.75 -20.66 9.15
N ILE A 236 -6.03 -19.35 9.24
CA ILE A 236 -7.40 -18.83 9.22
C ILE A 236 -8.00 -18.90 7.81
N THR A 237 -7.20 -18.64 6.77
CA THR A 237 -7.69 -18.42 5.40
C THR A 237 -7.39 -19.55 4.42
N HIS A 238 -6.55 -20.54 4.76
CA HIS A 238 -6.09 -21.58 3.82
C HIS A 238 -7.21 -22.46 3.26
N ASP A 239 -8.30 -22.62 4.00
CA ASP A 239 -9.48 -23.42 3.64
C ASP A 239 -10.70 -22.51 3.44
N ALA A 240 -10.46 -21.21 3.19
CA ALA A 240 -11.53 -20.24 3.01
C ALA A 240 -12.42 -20.59 1.80
N GLU A 241 -13.69 -20.16 1.86
CA GLU A 241 -14.68 -20.39 0.81
C GLU A 241 -14.19 -19.96 -0.58
N ALA A 242 -14.83 -20.51 -1.62
CA ALA A 242 -14.45 -20.39 -3.02
C ALA A 242 -14.04 -18.96 -3.48
N GLY A 243 -14.63 -17.91 -2.90
CA GLY A 243 -14.29 -16.51 -3.22
C GLY A 243 -12.88 -16.07 -2.80
N LEU A 244 -12.41 -16.45 -1.61
CA LEU A 244 -11.05 -16.09 -1.16
C LEU A 244 -9.97 -16.92 -1.85
N ALA A 245 -10.28 -18.19 -2.12
CA ALA A 245 -9.44 -19.02 -2.99
C ALA A 245 -9.33 -18.42 -4.40
N GLN A 246 -10.42 -17.87 -4.95
CA GLN A 246 -10.40 -17.17 -6.23
C GLN A 246 -9.52 -15.90 -6.19
N VAL A 247 -9.66 -15.06 -5.16
CA VAL A 247 -8.79 -13.87 -5.00
C VAL A 247 -7.32 -14.28 -4.87
N GLY A 248 -7.00 -15.31 -4.09
CA GLY A 248 -5.63 -15.81 -3.91
C GLY A 248 -5.03 -16.38 -5.19
N THR A 249 -5.83 -17.10 -5.99
CA THR A 249 -5.38 -17.63 -7.29
C THR A 249 -5.14 -16.52 -8.31
N VAL A 250 -6.01 -15.50 -8.36
CA VAL A 250 -5.79 -14.30 -9.19
C VAL A 250 -4.54 -13.56 -8.76
N PHE A 251 -4.36 -13.30 -7.46
CA PHE A 251 -3.15 -12.65 -6.93
C PHE A 251 -1.89 -13.42 -7.31
N TYR A 252 -1.89 -14.75 -7.15
CA TYR A 252 -0.77 -15.60 -7.51
C TYR A 252 -0.47 -15.55 -9.01
N ALA A 253 -1.50 -15.60 -9.86
CA ALA A 253 -1.35 -15.51 -11.31
C ALA A 253 -0.72 -14.17 -11.71
N LEU A 254 -1.25 -13.05 -11.20
CA LEU A 254 -0.72 -11.72 -11.48
C LEU A 254 0.70 -11.53 -10.92
N ALA A 255 1.00 -12.10 -9.74
CA ALA A 255 2.35 -12.13 -9.17
C ALA A 255 3.33 -12.91 -10.04
N LEU A 256 2.91 -14.09 -10.50
CA LEU A 256 3.73 -14.97 -11.34
C LEU A 256 4.06 -14.31 -12.68
N GLU A 257 3.09 -13.60 -13.27
CA GLU A 257 3.29 -12.80 -14.48
C GLU A 257 4.20 -11.58 -14.22
N SER A 258 4.00 -10.89 -13.10
CA SER A 258 4.77 -9.68 -12.74
C SER A 258 6.21 -9.97 -12.30
N GLY A 259 6.49 -11.16 -11.77
CA GLY A 259 7.77 -11.53 -11.14
C GLY A 259 9.00 -11.27 -12.02
N PRO A 260 9.07 -11.79 -13.26
CA PRO A 260 10.19 -11.54 -14.17
C PRO A 260 10.40 -10.05 -14.46
N ALA A 261 9.32 -9.31 -14.69
CA ALA A 261 9.39 -7.90 -15.05
C ALA A 261 9.82 -7.02 -13.86
N LEU A 262 9.34 -7.34 -12.65
CA LEU A 262 9.77 -6.69 -11.41
C LEU A 262 11.26 -6.94 -11.12
N LEU A 263 11.72 -8.19 -11.25
CA LEU A 263 13.13 -8.52 -11.02
C LEU A 263 14.03 -7.80 -12.01
N LEU A 264 13.67 -7.84 -13.31
CA LEU A 264 14.39 -7.12 -14.36
C LEU A 264 14.42 -5.62 -14.07
N ALA A 265 13.34 -5.04 -13.58
CA ALA A 265 13.27 -3.63 -13.25
C ALA A 265 14.16 -3.23 -12.09
N TYR A 266 14.18 -3.99 -10.99
CA TYR A 266 15.08 -3.70 -9.86
C TYR A 266 16.55 -3.81 -10.25
N VAL A 267 16.89 -4.83 -11.04
CA VAL A 267 18.25 -4.98 -11.60
C VAL A 267 18.57 -3.82 -12.53
N SER A 268 17.68 -3.49 -13.47
CA SER A 268 17.87 -2.40 -14.44
C SER A 268 17.99 -1.04 -13.75
N ALA A 269 17.17 -0.77 -12.74
CA ALA A 269 17.22 0.47 -11.99
C ALA A 269 18.54 0.57 -11.19
N GLY A 270 19.04 -0.55 -10.66
CA GLY A 270 20.37 -0.63 -10.05
C GLY A 270 21.51 -0.45 -11.05
N LEU A 271 21.40 -1.01 -12.26
CA LEU A 271 22.38 -0.81 -13.33
C LEU A 271 22.38 0.64 -13.83
N VAL A 272 21.21 1.24 -14.04
CA VAL A 272 21.08 2.68 -14.32
C VAL A 272 21.70 3.47 -13.17
N PHE A 273 21.46 3.09 -11.92
CA PHE A 273 22.08 3.78 -10.79
C PHE A 273 23.62 3.71 -10.79
N GLY A 274 24.19 2.52 -10.99
CA GLY A 274 25.65 2.30 -10.94
C GLY A 274 26.42 2.67 -12.21
N PHE A 275 25.77 2.59 -13.38
CA PHE A 275 26.41 2.69 -14.69
C PHE A 275 25.90 3.81 -15.58
N MET A 276 24.86 4.57 -15.21
CA MET A 276 24.36 5.66 -16.06
C MET A 276 25.51 6.62 -16.41
N PRO A 277 25.89 6.72 -17.69
CA PRO A 277 26.94 7.63 -18.11
C PRO A 277 26.50 9.08 -17.88
N ARG A 278 27.43 9.93 -17.41
CA ARG A 278 27.21 11.38 -17.35
C ARG A 278 26.76 11.94 -18.72
N ALA A 279 27.19 11.32 -19.81
CA ALA A 279 26.75 11.67 -21.16
C ALA A 279 25.25 11.46 -21.38
N SER A 280 24.65 10.38 -20.87
CA SER A 280 23.21 10.11 -21.00
C SER A 280 22.38 11.11 -20.19
N VAL A 281 22.82 11.40 -18.96
CA VAL A 281 22.24 12.45 -18.11
C VAL A 281 22.32 13.80 -18.81
N ALA A 282 23.52 14.19 -19.24
CA ALA A 282 23.73 15.45 -19.94
C ALA A 282 22.93 15.53 -21.24
N TRP A 283 22.79 14.43 -21.98
CA TRP A 283 21.99 14.36 -23.20
C TRP A 283 20.51 14.56 -22.90
N MET A 284 19.92 13.84 -21.94
CA MET A 284 18.51 14.02 -21.56
C MET A 284 18.23 15.44 -21.05
N SER A 285 19.22 16.09 -20.44
CA SER A 285 19.07 17.45 -19.90
C SER A 285 19.17 18.58 -20.94
N LYS A 286 19.61 18.34 -22.18
CA LYS A 286 19.82 19.45 -23.14
C LYS A 286 18.52 19.96 -23.75
N GLY A 287 18.50 21.28 -23.95
CA GLY A 287 17.46 21.99 -24.70
C GLY A 287 16.23 22.32 -23.86
N PRO A 288 15.19 22.88 -24.49
CA PRO A 288 13.95 23.25 -23.81
C PRO A 288 13.18 22.02 -23.30
N PRO A 289 12.20 22.19 -22.39
CA PRO A 289 11.45 21.07 -21.79
C PRO A 289 10.83 20.08 -22.78
N LEU A 290 10.42 20.54 -23.97
CA LEU A 290 9.88 19.66 -25.01
C LEU A 290 10.96 18.73 -25.61
N SER A 291 12.17 19.26 -25.84
CA SER A 291 13.33 18.45 -26.26
C SER A 291 13.70 17.44 -25.19
N GLN A 292 13.66 17.85 -23.91
CA GLN A 292 13.93 16.94 -22.79
C GLN A 292 12.88 15.81 -22.74
N ALA A 293 11.59 16.13 -22.88
CA ALA A 293 10.51 15.14 -22.96
C ALA A 293 10.71 14.15 -24.12
N LEU A 294 11.04 14.66 -25.32
CA LEU A 294 11.32 13.82 -26.48
C LEU A 294 12.49 12.86 -26.21
N ARG A 295 13.57 13.35 -25.60
CA ARG A 295 14.75 12.53 -25.25
C ARG A 295 14.41 11.46 -24.22
N GLY A 296 13.64 11.81 -23.19
CA GLY A 296 13.15 10.87 -22.19
C GLY A 296 12.29 9.76 -22.80
N MET A 297 11.35 10.12 -23.68
CA MET A 297 10.54 9.15 -24.44
C MET A 297 11.42 8.22 -25.29
N THR A 298 12.38 8.76 -26.04
CA THR A 298 13.30 7.96 -26.87
C THR A 298 14.20 7.05 -26.06
N PHE A 299 14.54 7.44 -24.82
CA PHE A 299 15.30 6.60 -23.90
C PHE A 299 14.47 5.42 -23.38
N GLY A 300 13.14 5.60 -23.22
CA GLY A 300 12.22 4.55 -22.77
C GLY A 300 11.88 3.51 -23.84
N LEU A 301 11.77 3.92 -25.11
CA LEU A 301 11.42 3.07 -26.26
C LEU A 301 12.14 1.70 -26.34
N PRO A 302 13.49 1.60 -26.20
CA PRO A 302 14.19 0.31 -26.27
C PRO A 302 14.02 -0.54 -25.01
N LEU A 303 13.49 0.02 -23.92
CA LEU A 303 13.35 -0.69 -22.65
C LEU A 303 12.01 -1.43 -22.62
N THR A 304 12.07 -2.76 -22.53
CA THR A 304 10.88 -3.63 -22.38
C THR A 304 10.44 -3.69 -20.92
N ILE A 305 10.23 -2.53 -20.30
CA ILE A 305 9.90 -2.41 -18.89
C ILE A 305 8.39 -2.13 -18.76
N CYS A 306 7.70 -3.03 -18.08
CA CYS A 306 6.27 -2.87 -17.77
C CYS A 306 6.00 -1.72 -16.77
N SER A 307 4.71 -1.46 -16.52
CA SER A 307 4.25 -0.46 -15.55
C SER A 307 4.80 -0.69 -14.13
N CYS A 308 4.95 -1.95 -13.72
CA CYS A 308 5.54 -2.34 -12.44
C CYS A 308 7.01 -1.93 -12.35
N GLY A 309 7.71 -2.00 -13.47
CA GLY A 309 9.16 -1.87 -13.52
C GLY A 309 9.67 -0.45 -13.81
N VAL A 310 8.85 0.36 -14.47
CA VAL A 310 9.25 1.73 -14.84
C VAL A 310 9.31 2.63 -13.62
N VAL A 311 8.53 2.33 -12.58
CA VAL A 311 8.42 3.09 -11.32
C VAL A 311 9.79 3.18 -10.59
N PRO A 312 10.50 2.08 -10.27
CA PRO A 312 11.86 2.15 -9.71
C PRO A 312 12.87 2.91 -10.56
N VAL A 313 12.82 2.72 -11.89
CA VAL A 313 13.75 3.40 -12.82
C VAL A 313 13.46 4.90 -12.86
N TYR A 314 12.20 5.30 -12.94
CA TYR A 314 11.78 6.69 -12.87
C TYR A 314 12.27 7.37 -11.60
N ARG A 315 12.12 6.73 -10.44
CA ARG A 315 12.67 7.22 -9.17
C ARG A 315 14.19 7.43 -9.26
N SER A 316 14.92 6.47 -9.84
CA SER A 316 16.37 6.57 -10.06
C SER A 316 16.74 7.79 -10.91
N LEU A 317 16.05 7.98 -12.05
CA LEU A 317 16.28 9.11 -12.96
C LEU A 317 16.09 10.45 -12.25
N VAL A 318 14.98 10.60 -11.52
CA VAL A 318 14.65 11.85 -10.82
C VAL A 318 15.68 12.14 -9.73
N LEU A 319 16.07 11.14 -8.93
CA LEU A 319 17.07 11.31 -7.86
C LEU A 319 18.47 11.62 -8.39
N GLN A 320 18.80 11.16 -9.61
CA GLN A 320 20.04 11.51 -10.32
C GLN A 320 20.01 12.89 -10.98
N GLY A 321 18.94 13.67 -10.79
CA GLY A 321 18.82 15.03 -11.30
C GLY A 321 18.43 15.12 -12.78
N ILE A 322 17.85 14.06 -13.36
CA ILE A 322 17.24 14.14 -14.70
C ILE A 322 16.06 15.12 -14.63
N PRO A 323 15.94 16.08 -15.57
CA PRO A 323 14.82 17.00 -15.60
C PRO A 323 13.48 16.28 -15.63
N ILE A 324 12.53 16.77 -14.83
CA ILE A 324 11.20 16.18 -14.70
C ILE A 324 10.49 16.00 -16.06
N PRO A 325 10.61 16.91 -17.06
CA PRO A 325 10.04 16.67 -18.38
C PRO A 325 10.53 15.38 -19.06
N ALA A 326 11.83 15.10 -19.00
CA ALA A 326 12.41 13.89 -19.55
C ALA A 326 11.97 12.65 -18.76
N ALA A 327 12.05 12.72 -17.43
CA ALA A 327 11.68 11.60 -16.56
C ALA A 327 10.19 11.25 -16.69
N LEU A 328 9.30 12.24 -16.78
CA LEU A 328 7.86 12.00 -16.95
C LEU A 328 7.53 11.40 -18.32
N ALA A 329 8.12 11.93 -19.39
CA ALA A 329 7.92 11.36 -20.72
C ALA A 329 8.43 9.91 -20.79
N PHE A 330 9.56 9.61 -20.13
CA PHE A 330 10.06 8.25 -19.94
C PHE A 330 9.06 7.35 -19.19
N LEU A 331 8.53 7.84 -18.05
CA LEU A 331 7.60 7.09 -17.19
C LEU A 331 6.36 6.63 -17.96
N ILE A 332 5.80 7.51 -18.80
CA ILE A 332 4.59 7.24 -19.58
C ILE A 332 4.92 6.40 -20.82
N ALA A 333 5.96 6.76 -21.56
CA ALA A 333 6.26 6.13 -22.85
C ALA A 333 6.78 4.71 -22.74
N THR A 334 7.55 4.38 -21.71
CA THR A 334 8.21 3.08 -21.58
C THR A 334 7.21 1.92 -21.59
N PRO A 335 6.17 1.88 -20.74
CA PRO A 335 5.19 0.80 -20.78
C PRO A 335 4.24 0.84 -21.98
N GLU A 336 4.10 1.98 -22.67
CA GLU A 336 3.11 2.17 -23.75
C GLU A 336 3.67 2.00 -25.16
N LEU A 337 4.95 2.30 -25.37
CA LEU A 337 5.65 2.29 -26.65
C LEU A 337 6.69 1.17 -26.75
N SER A 338 6.74 0.27 -25.77
CA SER A 338 7.71 -0.81 -25.74
C SER A 338 7.53 -1.79 -26.89
N LEU A 339 8.61 -2.48 -27.24
CA LEU A 339 8.60 -3.47 -28.32
C LEU A 339 7.57 -4.59 -28.08
N ASP A 340 7.38 -5.03 -26.84
CA ASP A 340 6.38 -6.04 -26.47
C ASP A 340 4.95 -5.53 -26.69
N ALA A 341 4.67 -4.27 -26.35
CA ALA A 341 3.36 -3.68 -26.62
C ALA A 341 3.04 -3.67 -28.12
N VAL A 342 4.03 -3.39 -28.97
CA VAL A 342 3.87 -3.45 -30.44
C VAL A 342 3.66 -4.88 -30.92
N LEU A 343 4.50 -5.82 -30.48
CA LEU A 343 4.47 -7.22 -30.92
C LEU A 343 3.17 -7.92 -30.53
N ILE A 344 2.59 -7.60 -29.38
CA ILE A 344 1.30 -8.14 -28.92
C ILE A 344 0.12 -7.41 -29.58
N SER A 345 0.20 -6.09 -29.75
CA SER A 345 -0.90 -5.31 -30.33
C SER A 345 -1.12 -5.62 -31.81
N LEU A 346 -0.06 -5.81 -32.59
CA LEU A 346 -0.20 -6.07 -34.03
C LEU A 346 -1.09 -7.28 -34.37
N PRO A 347 -0.86 -8.49 -33.82
CA PRO A 347 -1.69 -9.66 -34.10
C PRO A 347 -3.08 -9.55 -33.45
N LEU A 348 -3.21 -8.93 -32.28
CA LEU A 348 -4.47 -8.90 -31.53
C LEU A 348 -5.39 -7.73 -31.88
N LEU A 349 -4.84 -6.58 -32.29
CA LEU A 349 -5.58 -5.35 -32.54
C LEU A 349 -5.42 -4.86 -33.99
N GLY A 350 -4.65 -5.56 -34.81
CA GLY A 350 -4.36 -5.16 -36.18
C GLY A 350 -3.49 -3.91 -36.28
N ALA A 351 -2.93 -3.70 -37.48
CA ALA A 351 -2.02 -2.58 -37.73
C ALA A 351 -2.66 -1.18 -37.54
N PRO A 352 -3.90 -0.90 -38.00
CA PRO A 352 -4.47 0.44 -37.89
C PRO A 352 -4.66 0.89 -36.43
N PHE A 353 -5.21 0.02 -35.59
CA PHE A 353 -5.44 0.35 -34.18
C PHE A 353 -4.13 0.40 -33.39
N THR A 354 -3.19 -0.52 -33.68
CA THR A 354 -1.86 -0.49 -33.06
C THR A 354 -1.13 0.81 -33.35
N LEU A 355 -1.14 1.28 -34.61
CA LEU A 355 -0.51 2.55 -34.95
C LEU A 355 -1.19 3.73 -34.25
N ALA A 356 -2.52 3.74 -34.19
CA ALA A 356 -3.28 4.76 -33.46
C ALA A 356 -2.91 4.77 -31.96
N ARG A 357 -2.80 3.58 -31.34
CA ARG A 357 -2.36 3.42 -29.95
C ARG A 357 -0.98 4.03 -29.73
N LEU A 358 0.01 3.66 -30.55
CA LEU A 358 1.39 4.15 -30.41
C LEU A 358 1.49 5.67 -30.63
N ALA A 359 0.78 6.20 -31.62
CA ALA A 359 0.75 7.64 -31.87
C ALA A 359 0.11 8.41 -30.70
N CYS A 360 -1.00 7.90 -30.16
CA CYS A 360 -1.67 8.50 -29.01
C CYS A 360 -0.79 8.42 -27.75
N ALA A 361 -0.17 7.28 -27.48
CA ALA A 361 0.74 7.11 -26.36
C ALA A 361 1.96 8.06 -26.43
N ALA A 362 2.59 8.18 -27.61
CA ALA A 362 3.68 9.11 -27.82
C ALA A 362 3.23 10.57 -27.61
N PHE A 363 2.05 10.93 -28.12
CA PHE A 363 1.47 12.25 -27.91
C PHE A 363 1.22 12.54 -26.42
N VAL A 364 0.61 11.62 -25.68
CA VAL A 364 0.33 11.76 -24.25
C VAL A 364 1.64 11.92 -23.45
N ALA A 365 2.64 11.08 -23.72
CA ALA A 365 3.94 11.13 -23.07
C ALA A 365 4.63 12.49 -23.29
N LEU A 366 4.61 13.01 -24.52
CA LEU A 366 5.16 14.33 -24.85
C LEU A 366 4.34 15.46 -24.21
N ALA A 367 3.01 15.41 -24.31
CA ALA A 367 2.12 16.45 -23.82
C ALA A 367 2.23 16.62 -22.29
N ILE A 368 2.25 15.52 -21.54
CA ILE A 368 2.36 15.55 -20.08
C ILE A 368 3.80 15.81 -19.65
N GLY A 369 4.79 15.14 -20.27
CA GLY A 369 6.20 15.38 -20.00
C GLY A 369 6.57 16.85 -20.19
N TRP A 370 6.19 17.44 -21.32
CA TRP A 370 6.41 18.87 -21.56
C TRP A 370 5.53 19.77 -20.66
N GLY A 371 4.23 19.49 -20.60
CA GLY A 371 3.24 20.36 -19.99
C GLY A 371 3.29 20.38 -18.46
N LEU A 372 3.21 19.21 -17.83
CA LEU A 372 3.28 19.06 -16.37
C LEU A 372 4.74 19.10 -15.91
N GLY A 373 5.65 18.42 -16.61
CA GLY A 373 7.04 18.30 -16.17
C GLY A 373 7.78 19.64 -16.05
N ARG A 374 7.44 20.64 -16.87
CA ARG A 374 8.05 21.99 -16.76
C ARG A 374 7.56 22.80 -15.56
N ARG A 375 6.45 22.38 -14.94
CA ARG A 375 5.82 23.08 -13.80
C ARG A 375 6.22 22.47 -12.46
N LEU A 376 6.76 21.26 -12.46
CA LEU A 376 7.20 20.58 -11.25
C LEU A 376 8.63 21.02 -10.89
N PRO A 377 8.89 21.33 -9.62
CA PRO A 377 10.23 21.67 -9.17
C PRO A 377 11.16 20.44 -9.30
N PRO A 378 12.48 20.65 -9.43
CA PRO A 378 13.44 19.56 -9.28
C PRO A 378 13.28 18.90 -7.91
N VAL A 379 13.33 17.58 -7.86
CA VAL A 379 13.35 16.84 -6.60
C VAL A 379 14.75 16.98 -6.00
N ALA A 380 14.83 17.42 -4.75
CA ALA A 380 16.10 17.49 -4.04
C ALA A 380 16.69 16.09 -3.93
N SER A 381 17.89 15.88 -4.48
CA SER A 381 18.65 14.66 -4.20
C SER A 381 18.91 14.59 -2.69
N PRO A 382 18.78 13.42 -2.04
CA PRO A 382 19.26 13.27 -0.67
C PRO A 382 20.72 13.74 -0.60
N PRO A 383 21.17 14.37 0.52
CA PRO A 383 22.55 14.80 0.68
C PRO A 383 23.43 13.62 0.32
N ALA A 384 24.24 13.81 -0.71
CA ALA A 384 24.89 12.73 -1.42
C ALA A 384 25.46 11.71 -0.42
N ALA A 385 25.03 10.44 -0.50
CA ALA A 385 25.97 9.37 -0.24
C ALA A 385 27.21 9.76 -1.05
N PRO A 386 28.37 9.92 -0.38
CA PRO A 386 29.46 10.81 -0.77
C PRO A 386 29.56 10.78 -2.27
N ALA A 387 29.24 11.92 -2.90
CA ALA A 387 29.28 12.09 -4.34
C ALA A 387 30.54 11.38 -4.77
N PHE A 388 30.39 10.24 -5.44
CA PHE A 388 31.50 9.31 -5.60
C PHE A 388 32.63 10.14 -6.17
N ASP A 389 33.67 10.37 -5.37
CA ASP A 389 34.77 11.23 -5.77
C ASP A 389 35.49 10.45 -6.85
N LEU A 390 35.06 10.65 -8.10
CA LEU A 390 35.66 10.05 -9.27
C LEU A 390 37.09 10.57 -9.48
N GLY A 391 37.58 11.49 -8.64
CA GLY A 391 38.96 11.96 -8.59
C GLY A 391 39.86 11.24 -7.59
N ALA A 392 39.32 10.48 -6.62
CA ALA A 392 40.13 9.78 -5.62
C ALA A 392 39.67 8.32 -5.47
N THR A 393 40.32 7.43 -6.25
CA THR A 393 40.08 5.98 -6.32
C THR A 393 38.67 5.59 -6.77
N ALA A 394 38.44 5.63 -8.09
CA ALA A 394 37.24 5.04 -8.68
C ALA A 394 37.17 3.54 -8.31
N PRO A 395 36.04 3.03 -7.79
CA PRO A 395 35.85 1.62 -7.56
C PRO A 395 36.00 0.91 -8.89
N ASP A 396 36.55 -0.28 -8.83
CA ASP A 396 36.45 -1.25 -9.90
C ASP A 396 35.01 -1.31 -10.46
N GLY A 397 34.86 -1.75 -11.72
CA GLY A 397 33.53 -1.95 -12.32
C GLY A 397 32.61 -2.82 -11.44
N TRP A 398 33.20 -3.68 -10.62
CA TRP A 398 32.54 -4.50 -9.62
C TRP A 398 31.94 -3.71 -8.44
N GLY A 399 32.65 -2.74 -7.87
CA GLY A 399 32.15 -1.89 -6.80
C GLY A 399 30.98 -1.02 -7.28
N ARG A 400 31.02 -0.54 -8.53
CA ARG A 400 29.89 0.15 -9.17
C ARG A 400 28.68 -0.76 -9.37
N LEU A 401 28.91 -1.99 -9.84
CA LEU A 401 27.85 -2.99 -9.98
C LEU A 401 27.21 -3.33 -8.63
N ARG A 402 28.04 -3.59 -7.61
CA ARG A 402 27.58 -3.92 -6.25
C ARG A 402 26.78 -2.78 -5.63
N ALA A 403 27.25 -1.54 -5.74
CA ALA A 403 26.53 -0.36 -5.21
C ALA A 403 25.21 -0.13 -5.96
N GLY A 404 25.24 -0.24 -7.30
CA GLY A 404 24.04 -0.15 -8.13
C GLY A 404 23.00 -1.21 -7.77
N LEU A 405 23.40 -2.48 -7.72
CA LEU A 405 22.51 -3.58 -7.34
C LEU A 405 22.03 -3.49 -5.89
N ALA A 406 22.85 -3.01 -4.95
CA ALA A 406 22.42 -2.77 -3.58
C ALA A 406 21.31 -1.71 -3.50
N THR A 407 21.39 -0.68 -4.36
CA THR A 407 20.34 0.35 -4.46
C THR A 407 19.07 -0.22 -5.10
N GLY A 408 19.22 -0.94 -6.23
CA GLY A 408 18.10 -1.51 -6.99
C GLY A 408 17.35 -2.64 -6.28
N LEU A 409 18.08 -3.59 -5.67
CA LEU A 409 17.50 -4.75 -4.95
C LEU A 409 17.29 -4.49 -3.45
N GLY A 410 17.73 -3.33 -2.94
CA GLY A 410 17.57 -2.92 -1.54
C GLY A 410 16.58 -1.75 -1.44
N GLU A 411 17.10 -0.52 -1.48
CA GLU A 411 16.32 0.71 -1.24
C GLU A 411 15.11 0.88 -2.16
N MET A 412 15.22 0.48 -3.43
CA MET A 412 14.10 0.57 -4.36
C MET A 412 13.00 -0.45 -4.05
N VAL A 413 13.37 -1.69 -3.71
CA VAL A 413 12.41 -2.71 -3.25
C VAL A 413 11.73 -2.20 -1.99
N GLU A 414 12.51 -1.74 -1.02
CA GLU A 414 12.07 -1.20 0.26
C GLU A 414 11.05 -0.05 0.13
N SER A 415 11.18 0.80 -0.90
CA SER A 415 10.27 1.94 -1.11
C SER A 415 9.09 1.67 -2.06
N THR A 416 9.12 0.58 -2.84
CA THR A 416 8.10 0.30 -3.87
C THR A 416 7.31 -1.00 -3.62
N ALA A 417 7.84 -1.96 -2.87
CA ALA A 417 7.17 -3.23 -2.57
C ALA A 417 5.79 -3.06 -1.89
N PRO A 418 5.57 -2.16 -0.91
CA PRO A 418 4.25 -1.96 -0.30
C PRO A 418 3.20 -1.51 -1.33
N TRP A 419 3.58 -0.63 -2.25
CA TRP A 419 2.71 -0.13 -3.31
C TRP A 419 2.40 -1.21 -4.35
N ILE A 420 3.39 -2.01 -4.73
CA ILE A 420 3.21 -3.14 -5.66
C ILE A 420 2.27 -4.19 -5.05
N LEU A 421 2.47 -4.56 -3.79
CA LEU A 421 1.58 -5.49 -3.08
C LEU A 421 0.16 -4.95 -2.97
N LEU A 422 0.01 -3.66 -2.67
CA LEU A 422 -1.30 -3.00 -2.63
C LEU A 422 -1.98 -3.02 -3.99
N GLY A 423 -1.27 -2.66 -5.06
CA GLY A 423 -1.81 -2.68 -6.42
C GLY A 423 -2.22 -4.07 -6.88
N LEU A 424 -1.38 -5.07 -6.61
CA LEU A 424 -1.68 -6.46 -6.92
C LEU A 424 -2.86 -7.01 -6.11
N GLY A 425 -2.93 -6.66 -4.82
CA GLY A 425 -4.03 -7.05 -3.93
C GLY A 425 -5.37 -6.45 -4.36
N ILE A 426 -5.38 -5.15 -4.70
CA ILE A 426 -6.59 -4.49 -5.23
C ILE A 426 -7.01 -5.13 -6.55
N ALA A 427 -6.07 -5.39 -7.47
CA ALA A 427 -6.38 -6.07 -8.73
C ALA A 427 -7.00 -7.45 -8.50
N ALA A 428 -6.42 -8.25 -7.60
CA ALA A 428 -6.91 -9.59 -7.27
C ALA A 428 -8.31 -9.60 -6.64
N VAL A 429 -8.63 -8.60 -5.82
CA VAL A 429 -9.98 -8.42 -5.27
C VAL A 429 -10.95 -7.93 -6.34
N MET A 430 -10.49 -7.05 -7.23
CA MET A 430 -11.35 -6.39 -8.21
C MET A 430 -11.73 -7.26 -9.39
N GLU A 431 -10.83 -8.11 -9.86
CA GLU A 431 -11.07 -8.94 -11.05
C GLU A 431 -12.31 -9.85 -10.93
N PRO A 432 -12.52 -10.61 -9.83
CA PRO A 432 -13.75 -11.40 -9.64
C PRO A 432 -15.03 -10.55 -9.49
N LEU A 433 -14.89 -9.28 -9.10
CA LEU A 433 -16.02 -8.38 -8.84
C LEU A 433 -16.53 -7.67 -10.10
N ILE A 434 -15.74 -7.63 -11.17
CA ILE A 434 -16.10 -7.01 -12.45
C ILE A 434 -16.95 -8.00 -13.26
N GLN A 435 -18.26 -7.72 -13.38
CA GLN A 435 -19.19 -8.55 -14.14
C GLN A 435 -19.40 -8.03 -15.56
N ASP A 436 -19.62 -8.93 -16.53
CA ASP A 436 -19.89 -8.59 -17.95
C ASP A 436 -21.11 -7.67 -18.13
N SER A 437 -22.06 -7.68 -17.18
CA SER A 437 -23.26 -6.85 -17.19
C SER A 437 -22.99 -5.35 -16.99
N TRP A 438 -21.84 -4.97 -16.42
CA TRP A 438 -21.51 -3.56 -16.14
C TRP A 438 -21.34 -2.73 -17.41
N PHE A 439 -21.03 -3.38 -18.53
CA PHE A 439 -20.62 -2.72 -19.77
C PHE A 439 -21.78 -2.57 -20.77
N HIS A 440 -22.85 -3.35 -20.61
CA HIS A 440 -24.00 -3.34 -21.52
C HIS A 440 -25.01 -2.25 -21.13
N GLY A 441 -24.83 -1.02 -21.64
CA GLY A 441 -25.84 0.04 -21.53
C GLY A 441 -25.33 1.47 -21.38
N LEU A 442 -24.02 1.69 -21.29
CA LEU A 442 -23.47 3.04 -21.22
C LEU A 442 -23.61 3.76 -22.58
N PRO A 443 -24.08 5.03 -22.61
CA PRO A 443 -24.07 5.79 -23.85
C PRO A 443 -22.63 5.97 -24.35
N PRO A 444 -22.37 5.98 -25.67
CA PRO A 444 -21.01 5.96 -26.24
C PRO A 444 -20.09 7.08 -25.75
N ILE A 445 -20.67 8.22 -25.35
CA ILE A 445 -19.90 9.35 -24.81
C ILE A 445 -19.40 9.10 -23.38
N LEU A 446 -20.17 8.37 -22.57
CA LEU A 446 -19.80 8.03 -21.20
C LEU A 446 -18.94 6.76 -21.12
N GLU A 447 -19.07 5.87 -22.11
CA GLU A 447 -18.29 4.63 -22.21
C GLU A 447 -16.78 4.89 -22.21
N VAL A 448 -16.28 5.83 -23.03
CA VAL A 448 -14.85 6.18 -23.07
C VAL A 448 -14.36 6.72 -21.72
N GLY A 449 -15.14 7.61 -21.10
CA GLY A 449 -14.83 8.14 -19.77
C GLY A 449 -14.78 7.06 -18.70
N PHE A 450 -15.73 6.13 -18.73
CA PHE A 450 -15.77 5.01 -17.79
C PHE A 450 -14.53 4.12 -17.91
N PHE A 451 -14.15 3.70 -19.13
CA PHE A 451 -12.97 2.85 -19.34
C PHE A 451 -11.64 3.56 -19.06
N ALA A 452 -11.56 4.88 -19.30
CA ALA A 452 -10.42 5.69 -18.87
C ALA A 452 -10.28 5.71 -17.35
N LEU A 453 -11.39 5.91 -16.63
CA LEU A 453 -11.40 5.93 -15.16
C LEU A 453 -11.18 4.55 -14.56
N LEU A 454 -11.63 3.49 -15.23
CA LEU A 454 -11.37 2.11 -14.86
C LEU A 454 -9.88 1.77 -15.00
N GLY A 455 -9.20 2.29 -16.03
CA GLY A 455 -7.78 2.08 -16.23
C GLY A 455 -6.92 2.58 -15.07
N ILE A 456 -7.23 3.75 -14.51
CA ILE A 456 -6.43 4.41 -13.45
C ILE A 456 -6.18 3.49 -12.22
N PRO A 457 -7.19 2.91 -11.55
CA PRO A 457 -6.93 2.02 -10.42
C PRO A 457 -6.41 0.65 -10.85
N THR A 458 -6.65 0.22 -12.09
CA THR A 458 -6.31 -1.14 -12.51
C THR A 458 -4.81 -1.32 -12.69
N TYR A 459 -4.25 -2.25 -11.93
CA TYR A 459 -2.85 -2.64 -12.04
C TYR A 459 -2.68 -3.66 -13.17
N VAL A 460 -2.65 -3.18 -14.41
CA VAL A 460 -2.53 -4.02 -15.60
C VAL A 460 -1.34 -3.56 -16.44
N CYS A 461 -0.48 -4.51 -16.79
CA CYS A 461 0.65 -4.25 -17.69
C CYS A 461 0.13 -4.06 -19.11
N ALA A 462 0.86 -3.32 -19.96
CA ALA A 462 0.48 -3.18 -21.36
C ALA A 462 0.32 -4.55 -22.07
N SER A 463 1.16 -5.53 -21.71
CA SER A 463 1.12 -6.89 -22.26
C SER A 463 -0.19 -7.62 -21.94
N SER A 464 -0.75 -7.48 -20.73
CA SER A 464 -2.03 -8.10 -20.33
C SER A 464 -3.25 -7.24 -20.64
N ALA A 465 -3.10 -5.91 -20.70
CA ALA A 465 -4.17 -4.99 -21.09
C ALA A 465 -4.55 -5.14 -22.57
N THR A 466 -3.59 -5.55 -23.42
CA THR A 466 -3.79 -5.65 -24.88
C THR A 466 -4.75 -6.78 -25.28
N PRO A 467 -4.59 -8.04 -24.80
CA PRO A 467 -5.61 -9.08 -24.99
C PRO A 467 -6.96 -8.71 -24.39
N LEU A 468 -6.97 -8.09 -23.21
CA LEU A 468 -8.22 -7.65 -22.58
C LEU A 468 -8.95 -6.63 -23.47
N ALA A 469 -8.24 -5.64 -24.01
CA ALA A 469 -8.80 -4.66 -24.94
C ALA A 469 -9.36 -5.35 -26.20
N ALA A 470 -8.66 -6.35 -26.75
CA ALA A 470 -9.16 -7.11 -27.91
C ALA A 470 -10.47 -7.85 -27.59
N VAL A 471 -10.55 -8.50 -26.42
CA VAL A 471 -11.76 -9.19 -25.93
C VAL A 471 -12.90 -8.20 -25.68
N LEU A 472 -12.61 -7.04 -25.08
CA LEU A 472 -13.61 -5.99 -24.83
C LEU A 472 -14.19 -5.46 -26.15
N ILE A 473 -13.36 -5.19 -27.14
CA ILE A 473 -13.84 -4.76 -28.46
C ILE A 473 -14.66 -5.87 -29.12
N HIS A 474 -14.27 -7.13 -28.98
CA HIS A 474 -15.06 -8.27 -29.45
C HIS A 474 -16.42 -8.39 -28.74
N LYS A 475 -16.49 -8.03 -27.46
CA LYS A 475 -17.73 -7.94 -26.67
C LYS A 475 -18.55 -6.68 -26.96
N GLY A 476 -18.11 -5.83 -27.88
CA GLY A 476 -18.85 -4.65 -28.36
C GLY A 476 -18.44 -3.33 -27.71
N VAL A 477 -17.36 -3.29 -26.91
CA VAL A 477 -16.80 -2.04 -26.39
C VAL A 477 -16.20 -1.23 -27.54
N SER A 478 -16.44 0.09 -27.55
CA SER A 478 -15.92 0.92 -28.65
C SER A 478 -14.37 0.95 -28.68
N PRO A 479 -13.74 1.01 -29.87
CA PRO A 479 -12.27 1.05 -29.99
C PRO A 479 -11.64 2.21 -29.20
N GLY A 480 -12.31 3.36 -29.16
CA GLY A 480 -11.90 4.52 -28.37
C GLY A 480 -11.93 4.29 -26.86
N ALA A 481 -12.92 3.57 -26.35
CA ALA A 481 -12.99 3.21 -24.93
C ALA A 481 -11.88 2.21 -24.57
N ALA A 482 -11.64 1.22 -25.42
CA ALA A 482 -10.51 0.29 -25.27
C ALA A 482 -9.15 1.01 -25.32
N LEU A 483 -8.97 1.98 -26.22
CA LEU A 483 -7.76 2.80 -26.26
C LEU A 483 -7.60 3.64 -24.98
N ALA A 484 -8.68 4.25 -24.48
CA ALA A 484 -8.62 5.06 -23.28
C ALA A 484 -8.22 4.22 -22.05
N PHE A 485 -8.71 2.99 -21.95
CA PHE A 485 -8.24 2.01 -20.97
C PHE A 485 -6.76 1.66 -21.17
N LEU A 486 -6.35 1.37 -22.41
CA LEU A 486 -4.96 1.01 -22.74
C LEU A 486 -3.95 2.13 -22.44
N LEU A 487 -4.34 3.40 -22.53
CA LEU A 487 -3.48 4.55 -22.22
C LEU A 487 -3.43 4.89 -20.73
N THR A 488 -4.49 4.57 -19.97
CA THR A 488 -4.57 4.90 -18.54
C THR A 488 -4.09 3.75 -17.66
N GLY A 489 -4.38 2.50 -17.99
CA GLY A 489 -4.00 1.32 -17.20
C GLY A 489 -2.50 1.23 -16.91
N PRO A 490 -1.65 1.06 -17.94
CA PRO A 490 -0.21 0.90 -17.73
C PRO A 490 0.45 2.17 -17.16
N ALA A 491 -0.01 3.36 -17.56
CA ALA A 491 0.60 4.63 -17.16
C ALA A 491 0.15 5.19 -15.80
N THR A 492 -1.08 4.92 -15.33
CA THR A 492 -1.68 5.59 -14.15
C THR A 492 -2.16 4.68 -13.02
N ASN A 493 -1.55 3.52 -12.86
CA ASN A 493 -1.88 2.60 -11.77
C ASN A 493 -1.59 3.17 -10.36
N ILE A 494 -2.15 2.52 -9.33
CA ILE A 494 -2.00 2.93 -7.92
C ILE A 494 -0.54 3.01 -7.45
N THR A 495 0.35 2.15 -7.97
CA THR A 495 1.77 2.15 -7.64
C THR A 495 2.47 3.39 -8.20
N THR A 496 2.19 3.74 -9.45
CA THR A 496 2.69 4.99 -10.06
C THR A 496 2.16 6.20 -9.30
N PHE A 497 0.87 6.21 -8.96
CA PHE A 497 0.26 7.31 -8.19
C PHE A 497 0.91 7.48 -6.82
N GLY A 498 1.14 6.39 -6.10
CA GLY A 498 1.79 6.39 -4.79
C GLY A 498 3.22 6.92 -4.82
N LEU A 499 4.06 6.38 -5.71
CA LEU A 499 5.43 6.88 -5.89
C LEU A 499 5.43 8.35 -6.32
N PHE A 500 4.59 8.73 -7.28
CA PHE A 500 4.56 10.07 -7.81
C PHE A 500 4.10 11.10 -6.77
N SER A 501 3.10 10.75 -5.96
CA SER A 501 2.63 11.57 -4.82
C SER A 501 3.74 11.82 -3.81
N ARG A 502 4.65 10.86 -3.62
CA ARG A 502 5.79 10.99 -2.71
C ARG A 502 6.90 11.88 -3.26
N LEU A 503 7.21 11.74 -4.54
CA LEU A 503 8.29 12.50 -5.16
C LEU A 503 7.90 13.96 -5.47
N HIS A 504 6.64 14.19 -5.86
CA HIS A 504 6.17 15.48 -6.38
C HIS A 504 5.00 16.09 -5.60
N GLY A 505 4.52 15.41 -4.57
CA GLY A 505 3.34 15.81 -3.80
C GLY A 505 2.01 15.32 -4.38
N ARG A 506 1.01 15.17 -3.52
CA ARG A 506 -0.33 14.66 -3.87
C ARG A 506 -1.05 15.50 -4.93
N ARG A 507 -0.89 16.84 -4.88
CA ARG A 507 -1.50 17.74 -5.87
C ARG A 507 -0.95 17.49 -7.28
N ALA A 508 0.35 17.25 -7.39
CA ALA A 508 0.99 16.91 -8.66
C ALA A 508 0.49 15.55 -9.17
N ALA A 509 0.36 14.55 -8.30
CA ALA A 509 -0.16 13.22 -8.67
C ALA A 509 -1.61 13.25 -9.16
N LEU A 510 -2.48 14.01 -8.48
CA LEU A 510 -3.87 14.22 -8.93
C LEU A 510 -3.91 14.95 -10.27
N THR A 511 -3.03 15.94 -10.47
CA THR A 511 -2.93 16.65 -11.76
C THR A 511 -2.44 15.72 -12.86
N PHE A 512 -1.44 14.87 -12.59
CA PHE A 512 -0.95 13.85 -13.51
C PHE A 512 -2.05 12.88 -13.92
N GLY A 513 -2.74 12.26 -12.96
CA GLY A 513 -3.84 11.33 -13.23
C GLY A 513 -5.01 11.99 -13.95
N GLY A 514 -5.38 13.21 -13.56
CA GLY A 514 -6.44 13.97 -14.23
C GLY A 514 -6.11 14.35 -15.67
N LEU A 515 -4.86 14.74 -15.96
CA LEU A 515 -4.40 15.03 -17.32
C LEU A 515 -4.34 13.76 -18.18
N MET A 516 -3.87 12.65 -17.62
CA MET A 516 -3.88 11.34 -18.29
C MET A 516 -5.30 10.93 -18.66
N ALA A 517 -6.25 11.00 -17.71
CA ALA A 517 -7.66 10.69 -17.95
C ALA A 517 -8.27 11.60 -19.03
N LEU A 518 -8.06 12.91 -18.92
CA LEU A 518 -8.59 13.88 -19.89
C LEU A 518 -8.06 13.62 -21.30
N LEU A 519 -6.75 13.45 -21.45
CA LEU A 519 -6.14 13.20 -22.77
C LEU A 519 -6.58 11.85 -23.33
N ALA A 520 -6.66 10.80 -22.50
CA ALA A 520 -7.15 9.49 -22.92
C ALA A 520 -8.61 9.55 -23.39
N ILE A 521 -9.47 10.32 -22.72
CA ILE A 521 -10.88 10.50 -23.12
C ILE A 521 -10.97 11.24 -24.45
N VAL A 522 -10.24 12.35 -24.60
CA VAL A 522 -10.23 13.14 -25.84
C VAL A 522 -9.73 12.30 -27.02
N LEU A 523 -8.63 11.58 -26.84
CA LEU A 523 -8.05 10.72 -27.87
C LEU A 523 -8.93 9.49 -28.16
N GLY A 524 -9.59 8.93 -27.14
CA GLY A 524 -10.54 7.84 -27.30
C GLY A 524 -11.73 8.26 -28.17
N HIS A 525 -12.33 9.42 -27.90
CA HIS A 525 -13.37 9.96 -28.78
C HIS A 525 -12.87 10.25 -30.19
N LEU A 526 -11.64 10.79 -30.33
CA LEU A 526 -11.02 10.99 -31.64
C LEU A 526 -10.87 9.67 -32.40
N VAL A 527 -10.47 8.59 -31.73
CA VAL A 527 -10.36 7.26 -32.34
C VAL A 527 -11.71 6.69 -32.72
N ASN A 528 -12.77 6.89 -31.92
CA ASN A 528 -14.12 6.50 -32.33
C ASN A 528 -14.58 7.22 -33.62
N LEU A 529 -14.15 8.46 -33.83
CA LEU A 529 -14.44 9.19 -35.07
C LEU A 529 -13.62 8.69 -36.27
N LEU A 530 -12.37 8.32 -36.06
CA LEU A 530 -11.43 7.95 -37.13
C LEU A 530 -11.44 6.44 -37.47
N LEU A 531 -11.76 5.58 -36.50
CA LEU A 531 -11.73 4.12 -36.60
C LEU A 531 -13.04 3.48 -36.06
N PRO A 532 -14.22 3.83 -36.59
CA PRO A 532 -15.52 3.35 -36.06
C PRO A 532 -15.78 1.85 -36.28
N ALA A 533 -15.04 1.18 -37.17
CA ALA A 533 -15.26 -0.22 -37.52
C ALA A 533 -13.92 -0.95 -37.71
N VAL A 534 -13.28 -1.34 -36.60
CA VAL A 534 -12.19 -2.31 -36.67
C VAL A 534 -12.81 -3.70 -36.57
N ASN A 535 -13.07 -4.29 -37.73
CA ASN A 535 -13.72 -5.60 -37.83
C ASN A 535 -12.78 -6.73 -37.38
N ALA A 536 -13.34 -7.63 -36.55
CA ALA A 536 -12.86 -8.96 -36.24
C ALA A 536 -11.34 -9.09 -36.02
N PHE A 537 -10.93 -8.81 -34.79
CA PHE A 537 -9.61 -9.21 -34.32
C PHE A 537 -9.45 -10.73 -34.33
N PRO A 538 -8.28 -11.25 -34.70
CA PRO A 538 -7.96 -12.66 -34.52
C PRO A 538 -8.25 -13.09 -33.08
N GLN A 539 -8.90 -14.25 -32.92
CA GLN A 539 -9.07 -14.88 -31.60
C GLN A 539 -7.69 -15.01 -30.94
N PRO A 540 -7.51 -14.54 -29.69
CA PRO A 540 -6.23 -14.63 -29.02
C PRO A 540 -5.80 -16.10 -28.95
N HIS A 541 -4.70 -16.45 -29.62
CA HIS A 541 -3.99 -17.66 -29.31
C HIS A 541 -3.13 -17.36 -28.09
N ALA A 542 -3.27 -18.15 -27.03
CA ALA A 542 -2.49 -18.01 -25.81
C ALA A 542 -1.00 -17.93 -26.18
N GLU A 543 -0.38 -16.77 -25.98
CA GLU A 543 1.05 -16.64 -26.22
C GLU A 543 1.81 -17.56 -25.28
N ALA A 544 2.87 -18.16 -25.80
CA ALA A 544 3.80 -18.95 -25.02
C ALA A 544 4.40 -18.05 -23.94
N GLY A 545 3.89 -18.17 -22.71
CA GLY A 545 4.52 -17.56 -21.55
C GLY A 545 5.99 -17.93 -21.48
N LEU A 546 6.78 -17.10 -20.80
CA LEU A 546 8.12 -17.48 -20.35
C LEU A 546 8.08 -18.91 -19.78
N TRP A 547 9.16 -19.67 -19.95
CA TRP A 547 9.21 -21.04 -19.45
C TRP A 547 8.74 -21.06 -17.99
N PRO A 548 7.78 -21.92 -17.60
CA PRO A 548 7.10 -21.82 -16.30
C PRO A 548 8.07 -21.77 -15.10
N TRP A 549 9.21 -22.45 -15.21
CA TRP A 549 10.26 -22.42 -14.20
C TRP A 549 10.96 -21.06 -14.07
N ILE A 550 11.12 -20.28 -15.15
CA ILE A 550 11.66 -18.91 -15.10
C ILE A 550 10.70 -18.00 -14.32
N GLN A 551 9.40 -18.07 -14.61
CA GLN A 551 8.40 -17.26 -13.90
C GLN A 551 8.40 -17.58 -12.40
N GLN A 552 8.40 -18.87 -12.05
CA GLN A 552 8.43 -19.32 -10.66
C GLN A 552 9.70 -18.88 -9.93
N THR A 553 10.87 -19.00 -10.56
CA THR A 553 12.14 -18.59 -9.97
C THR A 553 12.24 -17.07 -9.79
N CYS A 554 11.79 -16.28 -10.77
CA CYS A 554 11.72 -14.83 -10.64
C CYS A 554 10.73 -14.40 -9.55
N LEU A 555 9.55 -15.02 -9.49
CA LEU A 555 8.58 -14.76 -8.41
C LEU A 555 9.18 -15.09 -7.05
N ALA A 556 9.83 -16.25 -6.90
CA ALA A 556 10.48 -16.63 -5.64
C ALA A 556 11.56 -15.63 -5.23
N ALA A 557 12.35 -15.12 -6.18
CA ALA A 557 13.36 -14.10 -5.93
C ALA A 557 12.73 -12.76 -5.48
N VAL A 558 11.70 -12.28 -6.17
CA VAL A 558 10.98 -11.04 -5.81
C VAL A 558 10.29 -11.19 -4.45
N ALA A 559 9.64 -12.32 -4.19
CA ALA A 559 9.01 -12.62 -2.91
C ALA A 559 10.04 -12.63 -1.77
N ALA A 560 11.23 -13.22 -2.00
CA ALA A 560 12.32 -13.16 -1.03
C ALA A 560 12.81 -11.74 -0.77
N LEU A 561 12.94 -10.90 -1.82
CA LEU A 561 13.31 -9.49 -1.67
C LEU A 561 12.26 -8.70 -0.87
N PHE A 562 10.97 -8.92 -1.15
CA PHE A 562 9.87 -8.26 -0.44
C PHE A 562 9.83 -8.71 1.02
N LEU A 563 10.05 -10.00 1.28
CA LEU A 563 10.14 -10.54 2.63
C LEU A 563 11.34 -9.95 3.37
N LEU A 564 12.50 -9.84 2.73
CA LEU A 564 13.68 -9.20 3.32
C LEU A 564 13.44 -7.72 3.61
N ALA A 565 12.75 -6.99 2.73
CA ALA A 565 12.35 -5.61 2.95
C ALA A 565 11.41 -5.50 4.17
N LEU A 566 10.38 -6.35 4.25
CA LEU A 566 9.47 -6.43 5.40
C LEU A 566 10.22 -6.74 6.70
N LEU A 567 11.16 -7.69 6.66
CA LEU A 567 11.99 -8.05 7.81
C LEU A 567 12.92 -6.91 8.24
N ARG A 568 13.51 -6.16 7.31
CA ARG A 568 14.45 -5.07 7.61
C ARG A 568 13.76 -3.82 8.13
N GLN A 569 12.59 -3.49 7.58
CA GLN A 569 11.84 -2.28 7.94
C GLN A 569 10.92 -2.52 9.15
N GLY A 570 10.40 -3.74 9.29
CA GLY A 570 9.25 -4.05 10.14
C GLY A 570 7.93 -3.67 9.46
N PRO A 571 6.81 -4.31 9.83
CA PRO A 571 5.54 -4.20 9.09
C PRO A 571 4.93 -2.80 9.12
N ARG A 572 5.08 -2.05 10.23
CA ARG A 572 4.56 -0.69 10.33
C ARG A 572 5.31 0.30 9.46
N ALA A 573 6.64 0.22 9.41
CA ALA A 573 7.42 1.09 8.55
C ALA A 573 7.14 0.74 7.07
N PHE A 574 7.08 -0.55 6.75
CA PHE A 574 6.72 -1.06 5.43
C PHE A 574 5.35 -0.55 4.96
N VAL A 575 4.30 -0.67 5.78
CA VAL A 575 2.97 -0.14 5.45
C VAL A 575 2.89 1.38 5.57
N GLY A 576 3.69 1.99 6.45
CA GLY A 576 3.83 3.44 6.59
C GLY A 576 4.31 4.09 5.29
N GLU A 577 4.99 3.34 4.42
CA GLU A 577 5.30 3.78 3.08
C GLU A 577 4.03 4.10 2.24
N LEU A 578 2.85 3.60 2.59
CA LEU A 578 1.60 3.96 1.91
C LEU A 578 1.00 5.29 2.39
N PHE A 579 1.33 5.70 3.62
CA PHE A 579 0.65 6.80 4.31
C PHE A 579 1.51 8.05 4.51
N MET A 580 2.84 7.95 4.37
CA MET A 580 3.73 9.12 4.40
C MET A 580 3.40 10.04 3.22
N GLN A 581 2.51 11.00 3.51
CA GLN A 581 2.28 12.17 2.68
C GLN A 581 3.53 13.05 2.77
N ALA A 582 3.81 13.76 1.68
CA ALA A 582 4.76 14.85 1.66
C ALA A 582 4.22 16.01 2.50
N ASP A 583 4.12 15.82 3.82
CA ASP A 583 3.92 16.88 4.80
C ASP A 583 5.26 17.60 4.97
N GLY A 584 5.69 18.24 3.90
CA GLY A 584 6.68 19.29 3.91
C GLY A 584 5.94 20.61 3.89
N GLU A 585 5.39 21.02 5.03
CA GLU A 585 5.10 22.40 5.46
C GLU A 585 4.17 22.34 6.69
N GLU A 586 4.56 23.03 7.77
CA GLU A 586 3.83 23.22 9.04
C GLU A 586 3.90 22.10 10.08
N ASP A 587 5.09 21.88 10.64
CA ASP A 587 5.29 21.80 12.10
C ASP A 587 6.79 21.85 12.39
N GLN A 588 7.39 23.04 12.21
CA GLN A 588 8.60 23.36 12.97
C GLN A 588 8.13 23.62 14.40
N PRO A 589 8.54 22.82 15.41
CA PRO A 589 8.36 23.25 16.78
C PRO A 589 9.21 24.50 16.95
N HIS A 590 8.56 25.65 17.05
CA HIS A 590 9.20 26.87 17.52
C HIS A 590 9.79 26.57 18.89
N GLU A 591 11.13 26.45 18.96
CA GLU A 591 11.87 26.59 20.20
C GLU A 591 11.60 28.00 20.71
N HIS A 592 10.61 28.14 21.59
CA HIS A 592 10.48 29.32 22.42
C HIS A 592 11.56 29.26 23.50
N GLU A 593 12.72 29.82 23.19
CA GLU A 593 13.62 30.39 24.20
C GLU A 593 12.83 31.46 24.97
N HIS A 594 12.36 31.12 26.17
CA HIS A 594 11.92 32.11 27.15
C HIS A 594 13.10 32.41 28.09
N GLU A 595 13.99 33.31 27.65
CA GLU A 595 14.72 34.18 28.56
C GLU A 595 13.77 35.30 29.01
N HIS A 596 13.24 35.21 30.22
CA HIS A 596 12.79 36.39 30.95
C HIS A 596 13.41 36.40 32.33
N GLN A 597 14.43 37.25 32.45
CA GLN A 597 14.88 37.86 33.69
C GLN A 597 13.67 38.45 34.43
N HIS A 598 13.49 38.02 35.68
CA HIS A 598 12.81 38.84 36.66
C HIS A 598 13.68 38.94 37.91
N ASP A 599 14.17 40.17 38.12
CA ASP A 599 14.77 40.67 39.34
C ASP A 599 13.87 40.39 40.55
N HIS A 600 14.40 39.63 41.52
CA HIS A 600 14.02 39.82 42.92
C HIS A 600 15.25 39.73 43.82
N HIS A 601 15.62 40.90 44.34
CA HIS A 601 16.42 41.08 45.55
C HIS A 601 15.95 40.12 46.66
N HIS A 602 16.87 39.35 47.23
CA HIS A 602 17.08 39.25 48.68
C HIS A 602 18.50 38.75 48.94
N GLY A 603 19.25 39.54 49.71
CA GLY A 603 20.63 39.25 50.05
C GLY A 603 20.77 38.20 51.14
N HIS A 604 21.91 37.51 51.13
CA HIS A 604 22.70 37.22 52.32
C HIS A 604 24.15 36.99 51.91
N GLN A 605 25.04 37.39 52.81
CA GLN A 605 26.48 37.57 52.65
C GLN A 605 27.25 36.24 52.84
N HIS A 606 28.39 36.11 52.16
CA HIS A 606 29.75 35.99 52.75
C HIS A 606 30.70 35.00 52.02
N HIS A 607 31.93 35.50 51.78
CA HIS A 607 33.21 34.83 51.53
C HIS A 607 33.37 34.00 50.24
N GLY A 608 34.43 34.09 49.44
CA GLY A 608 35.69 34.84 49.44
C GLY A 608 36.51 34.29 48.26
N GLY A 609 36.94 35.13 47.31
CA GLY A 609 38.36 35.40 47.11
C GLY A 609 38.91 34.79 45.80
N GLY A 610 39.62 35.60 45.00
CA GLY A 610 40.58 35.07 44.02
C GLY A 610 40.51 35.59 42.58
N ALA A 611 41.05 36.79 42.37
CA ALA A 611 41.95 37.18 41.26
C ALA A 611 41.54 37.06 39.77
N THR A 612 41.14 38.21 39.18
CA THR A 612 41.80 39.03 38.11
C THR A 612 42.44 38.43 36.83
N PRO A 613 42.55 39.23 35.74
CA PRO A 613 42.11 38.90 34.37
C PRO A 613 43.20 38.98 33.29
N THR A 614 42.88 38.69 32.02
CA THR A 614 43.44 39.33 30.79
C THR A 614 42.53 39.01 29.59
N ARG A 615 41.88 39.98 28.92
CA ARG A 615 42.31 40.81 27.75
C ARG A 615 42.58 39.96 26.49
N THR A 616 42.04 40.17 25.27
CA THR A 616 41.63 41.33 24.43
C THR A 616 40.77 40.79 23.26
N GLU A 617 39.68 41.44 22.82
CA GLU A 617 39.56 42.33 21.62
C GLU A 617 40.19 41.72 20.33
N ASP A 618 39.52 41.53 19.18
CA ASP A 618 38.73 42.49 18.41
C ASP A 618 37.93 41.85 17.22
N SER A 619 36.82 42.53 16.88
CA SER A 619 36.19 42.82 15.56
C SER A 619 36.14 41.75 14.43
N CYS A 620 34.97 41.35 13.92
CA CYS A 620 34.02 42.05 13.03
C CYS A 620 34.42 42.09 11.53
N CYS A 621 33.63 41.35 10.73
CA CYS A 621 33.21 41.53 9.33
C CYS A 621 34.22 41.89 8.22
N ARG A 622 34.34 40.99 7.23
CA ARG A 622 33.91 41.24 5.85
C ARG A 622 33.60 39.95 5.11
#